data_AF-A0A7X1SPX2-F1
#
_entry.id   AF-A0A7X1SPX2-F1
#
_cell.length_a   1.000
_cell.length_b   1.000
_cell.length_c   1.000
_cell.angle_alpha   90.00
_cell.angle_beta   90.00
_cell.angle_gamma   90.00
#
_symmetry.space_group_name_H-M   'P 1'
#
loop_
_entity.id
_entity.type
_entity.pdbx_description
1 polymer ?
#
loop_
_entity_poly.entity_id
_entity_poly.type
_entity_poly.pdbx_seq_one_letter_code
_entity_poly.pdbx_strand_id
1 'polypeptide(L)'
;MIAARLSRGYAKAAAVLGALGEQYRPSGGLTPMDVLYAQPMLAFDVDAGFSFERPIGWGIPTEYVLTDRRDDTQVADILAASGRTYFVASVEPLRPPLCVVCSRTVTVSGVTGTVETLVSDCPAAVIMRAKGESSGSGIPGATRPGQFVMYLPLLPGVVLTPYMTVATDLGTTYTVNAVETSGFGIRCTMSLQQV
;
A
#
# COMPACT_ATOMS: atom_id res chain seq x y z
N MET A 1 -29.90 -3.20 7.32
CA MET A 1 -30.59 -1.92 7.66
C MET A 1 -29.70 -0.92 8.39
N ILE A 2 -28.78 -1.32 9.29
CA ILE A 2 -27.85 -0.39 9.99
C ILE A 2 -26.66 0.01 9.11
N ALA A 3 -25.97 -0.94 8.46
CA ALA A 3 -24.81 -0.67 7.61
C ALA A 3 -25.09 0.42 6.55
N ALA A 4 -26.22 0.32 5.83
CA ALA A 4 -26.62 1.34 4.85
C ALA A 4 -26.81 2.75 5.45
N ARG A 5 -27.28 2.87 6.70
CA ARG A 5 -27.39 4.16 7.39
C ARG A 5 -26.02 4.72 7.75
N LEU A 6 -25.11 3.85 8.18
CA LEU A 6 -23.72 4.21 8.45
C LEU A 6 -23.03 4.68 7.16
N SER A 7 -23.10 3.90 6.08
CA SER A 7 -22.57 4.27 4.76
C SER A 7 -23.10 5.63 4.30
N ARG A 8 -24.41 5.90 4.50
CA ARG A 8 -25.00 7.21 4.17
C ARG A 8 -24.46 8.35 5.05
N GLY A 9 -24.19 8.09 6.32
CA GLY A 9 -23.57 9.06 7.22
C GLY A 9 -22.14 9.39 6.78
N TYR A 10 -21.34 8.36 6.50
CA TYR A 10 -19.98 8.52 5.98
C TYR A 10 -19.93 9.21 4.62
N ALA A 11 -20.87 8.92 3.72
CA ALA A 11 -20.99 9.60 2.44
C ALA A 11 -21.21 11.11 2.60
N LYS A 12 -22.07 11.51 3.55
CA LYS A 12 -22.30 12.93 3.86
C LYS A 12 -21.06 13.60 4.41
N ALA A 13 -20.33 12.94 5.31
CA ALA A 13 -19.10 13.47 5.87
C ALA A 13 -18.01 13.59 4.79
N ALA A 14 -17.85 12.58 3.92
CA ALA A 14 -16.92 12.61 2.78
C ALA A 14 -17.25 13.74 1.80
N ALA A 15 -18.53 14.03 1.55
CA ALA A 15 -18.93 15.13 0.67
C ALA A 15 -18.55 16.52 1.21
N VAL A 16 -18.37 16.67 2.52
CA VAL A 16 -18.01 17.95 3.16
C VAL A 16 -16.51 18.05 3.42
N LEU A 17 -15.90 16.99 3.92
CA LEU A 17 -14.51 16.97 4.39
C LEU A 17 -13.53 16.45 3.34
N GLY A 18 -14.03 15.67 2.38
CA GLY A 18 -13.21 14.97 1.41
C GLY A 18 -12.89 15.81 0.18
N ALA A 19 -12.02 15.24 -0.65
CA ALA A 19 -11.73 15.73 -1.99
C ALA A 19 -12.21 14.71 -3.02
N LEU A 20 -12.49 15.16 -4.24
CA LEU A 20 -12.71 14.25 -5.36
C LEU A 20 -11.42 13.44 -5.58
N GLY A 21 -11.56 12.12 -5.59
CA GLY A 21 -10.47 11.20 -5.83
C GLY A 21 -10.78 10.26 -6.99
N GLU A 22 -9.88 9.31 -7.17
CA GLU A 22 -9.93 8.27 -8.18
C GLU A 22 -9.89 6.92 -7.49
N GLN A 23 -10.69 5.97 -7.99
CA GLN A 23 -10.71 4.58 -7.55
C GLN A 23 -10.35 3.71 -8.74
N TYR A 24 -9.44 2.77 -8.50
CA TYR A 24 -9.01 1.76 -9.47
C TYR A 24 -9.26 0.38 -8.87
N ARG A 25 -9.60 -0.59 -9.73
CA ARG A 25 -9.80 -1.98 -9.35
C ARG A 25 -8.80 -2.86 -10.10
N PRO A 26 -7.66 -3.22 -9.48
CA PRO A 26 -6.65 -4.03 -10.14
C PRO A 26 -7.20 -5.39 -10.56
N SER A 27 -7.02 -5.74 -11.83
CA SER A 27 -7.35 -7.08 -12.35
C SER A 27 -6.13 -8.01 -12.42
N GLY A 28 -4.94 -7.50 -12.10
CA GLY A 28 -3.68 -8.22 -12.15
C GLY A 28 -2.51 -7.37 -11.65
N GLY A 29 -1.29 -7.89 -11.76
CA GLY A 29 -0.08 -7.22 -11.26
C GLY A 29 0.48 -6.12 -12.18
N LEU A 30 0.12 -6.12 -13.45
CA LEU A 30 0.64 -5.17 -14.43
C LEU A 30 -0.28 -3.96 -14.50
N THR A 31 0.31 -2.76 -14.36
CA THR A 31 -0.37 -1.46 -14.51
C THR A 31 -1.72 -1.39 -13.77
N PRO A 32 -1.73 -1.58 -12.43
CA PRO A 32 -2.97 -1.73 -11.65
C PRO A 32 -3.84 -0.45 -11.58
N MET A 33 -3.32 0.68 -12.07
CA MET A 33 -4.01 1.96 -12.19
C MET A 33 -4.29 2.37 -13.65
N ASP A 34 -4.26 1.45 -14.61
CA ASP A 34 -4.48 1.76 -16.04
C ASP A 34 -5.93 2.15 -16.35
N VAL A 35 -6.90 1.46 -15.72
CA VAL A 35 -8.33 1.69 -15.94
C VAL A 35 -8.96 2.34 -14.71
N LEU A 36 -9.35 3.60 -14.84
CA LEU A 36 -10.15 4.31 -13.83
C LEU A 36 -11.50 3.61 -13.67
N TYR A 37 -11.81 3.21 -12.43
CA TYR A 37 -13.06 2.52 -12.10
C TYR A 37 -14.16 3.50 -11.67
N ALA A 38 -13.84 4.44 -10.79
CA ALA A 38 -14.79 5.45 -10.29
C ALA A 38 -14.09 6.71 -9.77
N GLN A 39 -14.86 7.75 -9.47
CA GLN A 39 -14.37 9.00 -8.88
C GLN A 39 -15.14 9.35 -7.60
N PRO A 40 -14.82 8.73 -6.44
CA PRO A 40 -15.47 8.98 -5.17
C PRO A 40 -15.01 10.29 -4.49
N MET A 41 -15.81 10.79 -3.55
CA MET A 41 -15.31 11.73 -2.54
C MET A 41 -14.55 10.96 -1.45
N LEU A 42 -13.33 11.37 -1.14
CA LEU A 42 -12.45 10.67 -0.20
C LEU A 42 -11.92 11.62 0.89
N ALA A 43 -12.06 11.23 2.15
CA ALA A 43 -11.43 11.88 3.29
C ALA A 43 -10.67 10.85 4.12
N PHE A 44 -9.38 11.11 4.39
CA PHE A 44 -8.51 10.19 5.11
C PHE A 44 -8.12 10.74 6.50
N ASP A 45 -8.03 9.85 7.48
CA ASP A 45 -7.56 10.16 8.83
C ASP A 45 -6.81 8.95 9.42
N VAL A 46 -5.86 9.20 10.31
CA VAL A 46 -5.16 8.14 11.05
C VAL A 46 -6.04 7.44 12.09
N ASP A 47 -7.17 8.07 12.47
CA ASP A 47 -8.12 7.57 13.46
C ASP A 47 -9.51 7.35 12.87
N ALA A 48 -10.17 6.25 13.23
CA ALA A 48 -11.49 5.89 12.72
C ALA A 48 -12.62 6.81 13.23
N GLY A 49 -12.32 7.67 14.21
CA GLY A 49 -13.20 8.74 14.69
C GLY A 49 -13.21 9.98 13.80
N PHE A 50 -12.25 10.13 12.88
CA PHE A 50 -12.12 11.26 11.95
C PHE A 50 -12.14 12.62 12.67
N SER A 51 -11.27 12.79 13.67
CA SER A 51 -11.10 14.07 14.39
C SER A 51 -10.18 15.05 13.68
N PHE A 52 -9.36 14.58 12.74
CA PHE A 52 -8.36 15.32 11.97
C PHE A 52 -7.32 16.06 12.83
N GLU A 53 -7.08 15.58 14.05
CA GLU A 53 -6.24 16.26 15.03
C GLU A 53 -4.74 16.14 14.76
N ARG A 54 -4.32 15.10 14.02
CA ARG A 54 -2.89 14.83 13.80
C ARG A 54 -2.61 14.20 12.44
N PRO A 55 -1.42 14.45 11.86
CA PRO A 55 -0.98 13.79 10.64
C PRO A 55 -0.50 12.36 10.89
N ILE A 56 -0.31 11.61 9.80
CA ILE A 56 0.35 10.30 9.80
C ILE A 56 1.79 10.38 10.32
N GLY A 57 2.15 9.40 11.15
CA GLY A 57 3.47 9.26 11.74
C GLY A 57 4.39 8.35 10.92
N TRP A 58 5.69 8.40 11.23
CA TRP A 58 6.68 7.55 10.58
C TRP A 58 6.45 6.07 10.93
N GLY A 59 6.63 5.20 9.94
CA GLY A 59 6.58 3.74 10.13
C GLY A 59 5.18 3.13 10.27
N ILE A 60 4.13 3.96 10.28
CA ILE A 60 2.73 3.54 10.37
C ILE A 60 2.01 4.05 9.11
N PRO A 61 1.95 3.26 8.03
CA PRO A 61 1.44 3.71 6.74
C PRO A 61 -0.08 3.48 6.64
N THR A 62 -0.85 3.69 7.70
CA THR A 62 -2.28 3.33 7.71
C THR A 62 -3.16 4.52 8.05
N GLU A 63 -4.21 4.70 7.26
CA GLU A 63 -5.27 5.68 7.47
C GLU A 63 -6.63 5.01 7.20
N TYR A 64 -7.67 5.45 7.89
CA TYR A 64 -9.06 5.13 7.57
C TYR A 64 -9.57 6.09 6.51
N VAL A 65 -10.55 5.64 5.72
CA VAL A 65 -11.18 6.47 4.68
C VAL A 65 -12.68 6.60 4.88
N LEU A 66 -13.20 7.82 4.77
CA LEU A 66 -14.60 8.07 4.47
C LEU A 66 -14.77 8.17 2.96
N THR A 67 -15.81 7.52 2.45
CA THR A 67 -16.16 7.57 1.04
C THR A 67 -17.67 7.53 0.84
N ASP A 68 -18.14 8.24 -0.19
CA ASP A 68 -19.51 8.18 -0.67
C ASP A 68 -19.83 6.89 -1.46
N ARG A 69 -18.81 6.09 -1.77
CA ARG A 69 -18.91 4.80 -2.47
C ARG A 69 -18.60 3.60 -1.58
N ARG A 70 -18.85 3.71 -0.26
CA ARG A 70 -18.51 2.67 0.71
C ARG A 70 -18.96 1.27 0.29
N ASP A 71 -20.17 1.12 -0.24
CA ASP A 71 -20.73 -0.19 -0.61
C ASP A 71 -20.08 -0.80 -1.88
N ASP A 72 -19.34 0.01 -2.64
CA ASP A 72 -18.61 -0.36 -3.87
C ASP A 72 -17.09 -0.49 -3.63
N THR A 73 -16.57 0.05 -2.53
CA THR A 73 -15.16 -0.08 -2.12
C THR A 73 -14.83 -1.51 -1.70
N GLN A 74 -13.80 -2.08 -2.30
CA GLN A 74 -13.34 -3.45 -2.05
C GLN A 74 -11.88 -3.47 -1.55
N VAL A 75 -11.51 -4.55 -0.87
CA VAL A 75 -10.10 -4.83 -0.56
C VAL A 75 -9.31 -4.87 -1.87
N ALA A 76 -8.09 -4.33 -1.84
CA ALA A 76 -7.17 -4.15 -2.96
C ALA A 76 -7.55 -3.08 -3.99
N ASP A 77 -8.71 -2.43 -3.88
CA ASP A 77 -8.95 -1.21 -4.64
C ASP A 77 -7.84 -0.19 -4.31
N ILE A 78 -7.38 0.52 -5.33
CA ILE A 78 -6.39 1.58 -5.19
C ILE A 78 -7.14 2.91 -5.24
N LEU A 79 -6.88 3.79 -4.27
CA LEU A 79 -7.48 5.10 -4.17
C LEU A 79 -6.42 6.18 -4.33
N ALA A 80 -6.69 7.21 -5.13
CA ALA A 80 -5.81 8.36 -5.27
C ALA A 80 -6.58 9.65 -4.98
N ALA A 81 -6.04 10.49 -4.10
CA ALA A 81 -6.61 11.81 -3.79
C ALA A 81 -5.53 12.73 -3.23
N SER A 82 -5.63 14.03 -3.53
CA SER A 82 -4.76 15.07 -2.96
C SER A 82 -3.26 14.77 -3.09
N GLY A 83 -2.84 14.16 -4.20
CA GLY A 83 -1.44 13.80 -4.48
C GLY A 83 -0.91 12.60 -3.69
N ARG A 84 -1.79 11.84 -3.00
CA ARG A 84 -1.45 10.59 -2.31
C ARG A 84 -2.18 9.42 -2.94
N THR A 85 -1.53 8.26 -2.89
CA THR A 85 -2.11 6.99 -3.34
C THR A 85 -2.20 6.03 -2.17
N TYR A 86 -3.25 5.23 -2.16
CA TYR A 86 -3.60 4.30 -1.11
C TYR A 86 -4.04 2.98 -1.74
N PHE A 87 -3.90 1.88 -1.03
CA PHE A 87 -4.70 0.69 -1.32
C PHE A 87 -5.57 0.32 -0.12
N VAL A 88 -6.75 -0.22 -0.39
CA VAL A 88 -7.70 -0.64 0.64
C VAL A 88 -7.26 -1.99 1.21
N ALA A 89 -6.89 -2.01 2.49
CA ALA A 89 -6.46 -3.21 3.18
C ALA A 89 -7.61 -3.95 3.84
N SER A 90 -8.65 -3.26 4.32
CA SER A 90 -9.80 -3.92 4.97
C SER A 90 -11.10 -3.16 4.73
N VAL A 91 -12.18 -3.92 4.58
CA VAL A 91 -13.53 -3.42 4.37
C VAL A 91 -14.48 -4.19 5.28
N GLU A 92 -14.97 -3.54 6.34
CA GLU A 92 -15.84 -4.18 7.34
C GLU A 92 -17.22 -3.53 7.43
N PRO A 93 -18.33 -4.28 7.59
CA PRO A 93 -19.69 -3.76 7.41
C PRO A 93 -20.08 -2.54 8.27
N LEU A 94 -19.48 -2.40 9.46
CA LEU A 94 -19.82 -1.35 10.42
C LEU A 94 -18.63 -0.42 10.74
N ARG A 95 -17.55 -0.50 9.97
CA ARG A 95 -16.34 0.31 10.17
C ARG A 95 -15.96 1.02 8.87
N PRO A 96 -15.31 2.18 8.97
CA PRO A 96 -14.65 2.80 7.83
C PRO A 96 -13.59 1.83 7.25
N PRO A 97 -13.40 1.79 5.93
CA PRO A 97 -12.32 0.99 5.34
C PRO A 97 -10.95 1.45 5.85
N LEU A 98 -10.06 0.48 6.07
CA LEU A 98 -8.66 0.71 6.41
C LEU A 98 -7.85 0.73 5.12
N CYS A 99 -7.03 1.75 4.94
CA CYS A 99 -6.15 1.94 3.79
C CYS A 99 -4.69 1.95 4.21
N VAL A 100 -3.82 1.56 3.28
CA VAL A 100 -2.38 1.69 3.40
C VAL A 100 -1.90 2.81 2.48
N VAL A 101 -1.20 3.79 3.03
CA VAL A 101 -0.65 4.95 2.32
C VAL A 101 0.61 4.53 1.57
N CYS A 102 0.59 4.68 0.26
CA CYS A 102 1.70 4.30 -0.62
C CYS A 102 2.74 5.41 -0.70
N SER A 103 4.02 5.03 -0.56
CA SER A 103 5.16 5.95 -0.60
C SER A 103 6.03 5.79 -1.84
N ARG A 104 5.81 4.72 -2.62
CA ARG A 104 6.56 4.36 -3.81
C ARG A 104 5.66 3.77 -4.88
N THR A 105 6.15 3.85 -6.11
CA THR A 105 5.67 3.01 -7.21
C THR A 105 6.73 1.93 -7.45
N VAL A 106 6.31 0.67 -7.52
CA VAL A 106 7.22 -0.47 -7.56
C VAL A 106 6.99 -1.35 -8.77
N THR A 107 8.09 -1.95 -9.22
CA THR A 107 8.12 -3.06 -10.18
C THR A 107 8.73 -4.26 -9.47
N VAL A 108 8.08 -5.42 -9.55
CA VAL A 108 8.60 -6.68 -9.01
C VAL A 108 8.89 -7.62 -10.17
N SER A 109 10.14 -8.04 -10.24
CA SER A 109 10.63 -9.00 -11.22
C SER A 109 10.95 -10.32 -10.54
N GLY A 110 10.96 -11.39 -11.33
CA GLY A 110 11.36 -12.72 -10.90
C GLY A 110 12.76 -12.76 -10.29
N VAL A 111 13.16 -13.95 -9.85
CA VAL A 111 14.50 -14.17 -9.28
C VAL A 111 15.58 -13.73 -10.27
N THR A 112 16.65 -13.11 -9.76
CA THR A 112 17.79 -12.60 -10.55
C THR A 112 18.19 -13.56 -11.67
N GLY A 113 18.08 -13.10 -12.92
CA GLY A 113 18.30 -13.90 -14.13
C GLY A 113 17.02 -14.31 -14.88
N THR A 114 15.85 -14.09 -14.28
CA THR A 114 14.54 -14.28 -14.91
C THR A 114 13.99 -12.91 -15.31
N VAL A 115 13.60 -12.72 -16.57
CA VAL A 115 13.12 -11.43 -17.11
C VAL A 115 11.61 -11.22 -16.89
N GLU A 116 10.96 -12.12 -16.15
CA GLU A 116 9.52 -12.02 -15.95
C GLU A 116 9.17 -10.91 -14.94
N THR A 117 8.46 -9.89 -15.41
CA THR A 117 7.86 -8.86 -14.56
C THR A 117 6.50 -9.35 -14.08
N LEU A 118 6.35 -9.52 -12.76
CA LEU A 118 5.10 -9.96 -12.15
C LEU A 118 4.23 -8.78 -11.74
N VAL A 119 4.86 -7.68 -11.35
CA VAL A 119 4.20 -6.44 -10.92
C VAL A 119 4.89 -5.28 -11.60
N SER A 120 4.13 -4.35 -12.19
CA SER A 120 4.67 -3.12 -12.77
C SER A 120 3.80 -1.93 -12.41
N ASP A 121 4.44 -0.78 -12.21
CA ASP A 121 3.77 0.49 -11.95
C ASP A 121 2.74 0.42 -10.80
N CYS A 122 3.03 -0.40 -9.78
CA CYS A 122 2.12 -0.60 -8.67
C CYS A 122 2.45 0.32 -7.49
N PRO A 123 1.48 1.06 -6.94
CA PRO A 123 1.70 1.79 -5.70
C PRO A 123 1.91 0.83 -4.53
N ALA A 124 2.88 1.14 -3.68
CA ALA A 124 3.23 0.36 -2.50
C ALA A 124 3.71 1.26 -1.36
N ALA A 125 3.58 0.78 -0.13
CA ALA A 125 4.21 1.40 1.03
C ALA A 125 5.55 0.73 1.32
N VAL A 126 6.66 1.45 1.18
CA VAL A 126 8.00 0.97 1.55
C VAL A 126 8.47 1.70 2.80
N ILE A 127 8.77 0.95 3.86
CA ILE A 127 9.12 1.46 5.19
C ILE A 127 10.43 0.85 5.67
N MET A 128 11.29 1.66 6.26
CA MET A 128 12.45 1.19 7.02
C MET A 128 12.01 0.73 8.42
N ARG A 129 12.32 -0.52 8.81
CA ARG A 129 12.01 -1.08 10.14
C ARG A 129 13.17 -0.95 11.12
N ALA A 130 14.41 -1.09 10.65
CA ALA A 130 15.60 -1.02 11.50
C ALA A 130 16.84 -0.63 10.68
N LYS A 131 17.83 -0.02 11.36
CA LYS A 131 19.25 -0.20 10.98
C LYS A 131 19.55 -1.67 11.29
N GLY A 132 19.82 -2.51 10.29
CA GLY A 132 19.80 -3.98 10.44
C GLY A 132 20.79 -4.57 11.44
N GLU A 133 20.95 -5.89 11.43
CA GLU A 133 21.95 -6.58 12.26
C GLU A 133 23.36 -6.42 11.66
N SER A 134 24.39 -6.55 12.49
CA SER A 134 25.77 -6.55 11.99
C SER A 134 25.98 -7.83 11.18
N SER A 135 26.03 -7.71 9.85
CA SER A 135 26.82 -8.65 9.06
C SER A 135 28.23 -8.55 9.64
N GLY A 136 28.76 -9.62 10.23
CA GLY A 136 30.09 -9.64 10.86
C GLY A 136 31.22 -9.45 9.85
N SER A 137 31.22 -8.38 9.07
CA SER A 137 32.21 -8.06 8.04
C SER A 137 33.58 -7.76 8.63
N GLY A 138 33.67 -7.55 9.96
CA GLY A 138 34.90 -7.21 10.65
C GLY A 138 35.44 -5.82 10.28
N ILE A 139 34.72 -5.04 9.46
CA ILE A 139 35.13 -3.70 9.03
C ILE A 139 34.65 -2.68 10.06
N PRO A 140 35.56 -2.00 10.80
CA PRO A 140 35.19 -0.93 11.70
C PRO A 140 34.50 0.21 10.92
N GLY A 141 33.28 0.58 11.32
CA GLY A 141 32.52 1.67 10.69
C GLY A 141 31.54 1.25 9.58
N ALA A 142 31.44 -0.05 9.23
CA ALA A 142 30.46 -0.51 8.25
C ALA A 142 29.02 -0.22 8.73
N THR A 143 28.25 0.48 7.90
CA THR A 143 26.85 0.80 8.20
C THR A 143 26.01 -0.45 7.99
N ARG A 144 25.19 -0.81 8.99
CA ARG A 144 24.36 -2.02 8.91
C ARG A 144 23.30 -1.86 7.81
N PRO A 145 23.11 -2.84 6.91
CA PRO A 145 22.09 -2.75 5.88
C PRO A 145 20.73 -2.51 6.53
N GLY A 146 19.99 -1.49 6.08
CA GLY A 146 18.63 -1.26 6.58
C GLY A 146 17.72 -2.43 6.24
N GLN A 147 16.83 -2.81 7.16
CA GLN A 147 15.75 -3.75 6.87
C GLN A 147 14.51 -2.96 6.48
N PHE A 148 13.90 -3.34 5.37
CA PHE A 148 12.72 -2.68 4.82
C PHE A 148 11.53 -3.63 4.83
N VAL A 149 10.33 -3.05 4.93
CA VAL A 149 9.06 -3.75 4.72
C VAL A 149 8.32 -3.06 3.60
N MET A 150 7.84 -3.84 2.65
CA MET A 150 6.91 -3.40 1.62
C MET A 150 5.52 -3.93 1.95
N TYR A 151 4.51 -3.09 1.78
CA TYR A 151 3.11 -3.47 1.70
C TYR A 151 2.60 -3.20 0.28
N LEU A 152 2.01 -4.21 -0.33
CA LEU A 152 1.47 -4.19 -1.68
C LEU A 152 -0.02 -4.58 -1.62
N PRO A 153 -0.88 -4.01 -2.49
CA PRO A 153 -2.25 -4.50 -2.63
C PRO A 153 -2.29 -6.00 -2.94
N LEU A 154 -3.42 -6.65 -2.61
CA LEU A 154 -3.67 -8.02 -3.02
C LEU A 154 -4.03 -8.04 -4.51
N LEU A 155 -3.04 -8.26 -5.36
CA LEU A 155 -3.21 -8.25 -6.83
C LEU A 155 -3.64 -9.64 -7.33
N PRO A 156 -4.72 -9.75 -8.13
CA PRO A 156 -5.14 -11.03 -8.68
C PRO A 156 -4.03 -11.74 -9.47
N GLY A 157 -3.81 -13.03 -9.21
CA GLY A 157 -2.82 -13.84 -9.92
C GLY A 157 -1.35 -13.56 -9.58
N VAL A 158 -1.05 -12.59 -8.71
CA VAL A 158 0.33 -12.28 -8.29
C VAL A 158 0.72 -13.15 -7.10
N VAL A 159 1.82 -13.89 -7.26
CA VAL A 159 2.45 -14.66 -6.17
C VAL A 159 3.90 -14.23 -6.06
N LEU A 160 4.24 -13.55 -4.96
CA LEU A 160 5.62 -13.15 -4.69
C LEU A 160 6.34 -14.23 -3.88
N THR A 161 7.62 -14.45 -4.19
CA THR A 161 8.48 -15.38 -3.47
C THR A 161 9.78 -14.70 -3.03
N PRO A 162 10.50 -15.25 -2.03
CA PRO A 162 11.84 -14.81 -1.71
C PRO A 162 12.77 -14.78 -2.94
N TYR A 163 13.78 -13.92 -2.87
CA TYR A 163 14.79 -13.66 -3.90
C TYR A 163 14.31 -12.95 -5.17
N MET A 164 13.03 -12.57 -5.25
CA MET A 164 12.57 -11.61 -6.26
C MET A 164 13.16 -10.22 -6.03
N THR A 165 13.25 -9.44 -7.11
CA THR A 165 13.77 -8.07 -7.07
C THR A 165 12.63 -7.07 -7.10
N VAL A 166 12.66 -6.10 -6.18
CA VAL A 166 11.76 -4.95 -6.16
C VAL A 166 12.55 -3.71 -6.58
N ALA A 167 12.17 -3.10 -7.70
CA ALA A 167 12.65 -1.79 -8.12
C ALA A 167 11.62 -0.71 -7.77
N THR A 168 12.08 0.45 -7.33
CA THR A 168 11.23 1.60 -7.00
C THR A 168 11.38 2.72 -8.03
N ASP A 169 10.44 3.66 -8.03
CA ASP A 169 10.46 4.90 -8.80
C ASP A 169 11.72 5.76 -8.60
N LEU A 170 12.44 5.58 -7.48
CA LEU A 170 13.72 6.26 -7.23
C LEU A 170 14.96 5.52 -7.75
N GLY A 171 14.78 4.41 -8.48
CA GLY A 171 15.88 3.56 -8.94
C GLY A 171 16.54 2.74 -7.82
N THR A 172 15.98 2.74 -6.60
CA THR A 172 16.46 1.85 -5.53
C THR A 172 15.93 0.44 -5.75
N THR A 173 16.82 -0.55 -5.63
CA THR A 173 16.50 -1.97 -5.75
C THR A 173 16.63 -2.70 -4.41
N TYR A 174 15.70 -3.62 -4.18
CA TYR A 174 15.66 -4.47 -3.00
C TYR A 174 15.53 -5.93 -3.39
N THR A 175 16.07 -6.81 -2.55
CA THR A 175 15.82 -8.25 -2.61
C THR A 175 14.76 -8.62 -1.59
N VAL A 176 13.74 -9.37 -2.03
CA VAL A 176 12.70 -9.92 -1.15
C VAL A 176 13.28 -11.04 -0.28
N ASN A 177 13.15 -10.94 1.03
CA ASN A 177 13.67 -11.91 2.00
C ASN A 177 12.58 -12.86 2.50
N ALA A 178 11.38 -12.33 2.73
CA ALA A 178 10.22 -13.12 3.13
C ALA A 178 8.94 -12.46 2.62
N VAL A 179 7.91 -13.27 2.40
CA VAL A 179 6.59 -12.85 1.88
C VAL A 179 5.50 -13.41 2.79
N GLU A 180 4.54 -12.56 3.12
CA GLU A 180 3.30 -12.92 3.78
C GLU A 180 2.14 -12.39 2.94
N THR A 181 1.26 -13.28 2.50
CA THR A 181 0.02 -12.91 1.80
C THR A 181 -1.16 -13.14 2.72
N SER A 182 -2.02 -12.14 2.85
CA SER A 182 -3.21 -12.20 3.71
C SER A 182 -4.39 -11.49 3.05
N GLY A 183 -5.54 -11.52 3.71
CA GLY A 183 -6.70 -10.72 3.29
C GLY A 183 -6.46 -9.21 3.30
N PHE A 184 -5.37 -8.72 3.89
CA PHE A 184 -5.02 -7.29 3.90
C PHE A 184 -4.18 -6.84 2.71
N GLY A 185 -3.59 -7.78 1.97
CA GLY A 185 -2.55 -7.49 0.98
C GLY A 185 -1.34 -8.42 1.12
N ILE A 186 -0.25 -8.04 0.46
CA ILE A 186 1.03 -8.74 0.47
C ILE A 186 2.03 -7.90 1.26
N ARG A 187 2.66 -8.52 2.27
CA ARG A 187 3.72 -7.93 3.07
C ARG A 187 5.04 -8.63 2.78
N CYS A 188 6.06 -7.88 2.39
CA CYS A 188 7.40 -8.40 2.14
C CYS A 188 8.41 -7.78 3.10
N THR A 189 9.32 -8.59 3.62
CA THR A 189 10.57 -8.05 4.21
C THR A 189 11.64 -8.01 3.12
N MET A 190 12.47 -6.99 3.13
CA MET A 190 13.43 -6.72 2.06
C MET A 190 14.74 -6.17 2.61
N SER A 191 15.81 -6.37 1.86
CA SER A 191 17.12 -5.75 2.07
C SER A 191 17.58 -5.03 0.82
N LEU A 192 18.33 -3.94 0.99
CA LEU A 192 18.95 -3.24 -0.14
C LEU A 192 19.85 -4.21 -0.92
N GLN A 193 19.73 -4.17 -2.24
CA GLN A 193 20.68 -4.86 -3.11
C GLN A 193 21.94 -4.00 -3.21
N GLN A 194 23.05 -4.49 -2.68
CA GLN A 194 24.35 -3.81 -2.82
C GLN A 194 24.89 -4.09 -4.22
N VAL A 195 25.36 -3.03 -4.89
CA VAL A 195 26.10 -3.10 -6.16
C VAL A 195 27.57 -3.33 -5.86
#